data_AF-L8PDC7-F1
#
_entry.id   AF-L8PDC7-F1
#
_cell.length_a   1.000
_cell.length_b   1.000
_cell.length_c   1.000
_cell.angle_alpha   90.00
_cell.angle_beta   90.00
_cell.angle_gamma   90.00
#
_symmetry.space_group_name_H-M   'P 1'
#
loop_
_entity.id
_entity.type
_entity.pdbx_description
1 polymer ?
#
loop_
_entity_poly.entity_id
_entity_poly.type
_entity_poly.pdbx_seq_one_letter_code
_entity_poly.pdbx_strand_id
1 'polypeptide(L)'
;MSARKLVKIVYRLLQLTFIGLVIAHAALDLGYPGWWNFAPIALSYLILVVAHRWGGAPDSPRAAREPVEVDPPVTGRWLALNSPADRTPSHGTHAYGQTYAIDVVAEPEPDARPGFRMLWPLARRADAFPAFGAPLLAVADATVVRAVDSQRDHLSRTSLPALLYLMTIEASVRDLAGVRWIVGNHVVLDLGDGTYALYAHLRRGSLTVREGDRVTAGQPLARCGNSGNTTEPHLHFQLMDGPDPDTARGVPFTWRGIGVPRNRETFEVPTTTSQPA
;
A
#
# COMPACT_ATOMS: atom_id res chain seq x y z
N MET A 1 16.87 10.84 11.02
CA MET A 1 16.34 10.57 9.66
C MET A 1 17.35 9.67 8.93
N SER A 2 16.93 8.58 8.30
CA SER A 2 17.87 7.66 7.63
C SER A 2 18.42 8.23 6.31
N ALA A 3 19.61 7.80 5.89
CA ALA A 3 20.20 8.21 4.61
C ALA A 3 19.28 7.86 3.43
N ARG A 4 18.61 6.71 3.47
CA ARG A 4 17.61 6.30 2.46
C ARG A 4 16.43 7.27 2.38
N LYS A 5 15.92 7.72 3.53
CA LYS A 5 14.83 8.70 3.59
C LYS A 5 15.26 10.04 3.02
N LEU A 6 16.48 10.48 3.33
CA LEU A 6 17.04 11.71 2.75
C LEU A 6 17.16 11.61 1.22
N VAL A 7 17.67 10.50 0.69
CA VAL A 7 17.74 10.24 -0.75
C VAL A 7 16.37 10.34 -1.41
N LYS A 8 15.33 9.72 -0.83
CA LYS A 8 13.95 9.79 -1.34
C LYS A 8 13.39 11.21 -1.31
N ILE A 9 13.66 11.98 -0.26
CA ILE A 9 13.25 13.39 -0.16
C ILE A 9 13.93 14.22 -1.25
N VAL A 10 15.26 14.12 -1.39
CA VAL A 10 16.01 14.87 -2.40
C VAL A 10 15.56 14.49 -3.81
N TYR A 11 15.34 13.21 -4.09
CA TYR A 11 14.80 12.72 -5.36
C TYR A 11 13.49 13.40 -5.72
N ARG A 12 12.52 13.45 -4.79
CA ARG A 12 11.22 14.10 -5.01
C ARG A 12 11.35 15.62 -5.18
N LEU A 13 12.19 16.27 -4.37
CA LEU A 13 12.43 17.71 -4.49
C LEU A 13 12.99 18.07 -5.85
N LEU A 14 13.96 17.30 -6.37
CA LEU A 14 14.53 17.53 -7.69
C LEU A 14 13.52 17.36 -8.82
N GLN A 15 12.59 16.39 -8.71
CA GLN A 15 11.49 16.26 -9.67
C GLN A 15 10.51 17.43 -9.61
N LEU A 16 10.15 17.89 -8.41
CA LEU A 16 9.29 19.06 -8.24
C LEU A 16 9.96 20.33 -8.80
N THR A 17 11.26 20.49 -8.57
CA THR A 17 12.05 21.58 -9.15
C THR A 17 12.06 21.50 -10.67
N PHE A 18 12.24 20.32 -11.26
CA PHE A 18 12.15 20.13 -12.72
C PHE A 18 10.81 20.64 -13.26
N ILE A 19 9.69 20.19 -12.67
CA ILE A 19 8.34 20.61 -13.09
C ILE A 19 8.17 22.13 -12.94
N GLY A 20 8.58 22.68 -11.80
CA GLY A 20 8.50 24.12 -11.53
C GLY A 20 9.29 24.94 -12.54
N LEU A 21 10.50 24.52 -12.89
CA LEU A 21 11.33 25.18 -13.90
C LEU A 21 10.72 25.11 -15.30
N VAL A 22 10.17 23.95 -15.72
CA VAL A 22 9.50 23.83 -17.02
C VAL A 22 8.30 24.77 -17.11
N ILE A 23 7.46 24.84 -16.07
CA ILE A 23 6.31 25.75 -16.01
C ILE A 23 6.77 27.20 -16.03
N ALA A 24 7.72 27.58 -15.18
CA ALA A 24 8.24 28.93 -15.10
C ALA A 24 8.88 29.37 -16.42
N HIS A 25 9.60 28.48 -17.10
CA HIS A 25 10.20 28.74 -18.40
C HIS A 25 9.15 28.99 -19.48
N ALA A 26 8.10 28.17 -19.52
CA ALA A 26 6.99 28.37 -20.45
C ALA A 26 6.19 29.66 -20.16
N ALA A 27 6.11 30.09 -18.90
CA ALA A 27 5.32 31.24 -18.50
C ALA A 27 6.08 32.58 -18.52
N LEU A 28 7.38 32.57 -18.23
CA LEU A 28 8.16 33.79 -17.93
C LEU A 28 9.32 34.03 -18.90
N ASP A 29 9.60 33.11 -19.83
CA ASP A 29 10.72 33.17 -20.76
C ASP A 29 12.05 33.50 -20.06
N LEU A 30 12.57 32.51 -19.32
CA LEU A 30 13.65 32.70 -18.33
C LEU A 30 15.04 33.06 -18.93
N GLY A 31 15.15 33.32 -20.23
CA GLY A 31 16.34 33.89 -20.86
C GLY A 31 17.57 32.97 -20.93
N TYR A 32 17.43 31.69 -20.57
CA TYR A 32 18.48 30.66 -20.74
C TYR A 32 17.99 29.51 -21.62
N PRO A 33 18.85 28.60 -22.12
CA PRO A 33 18.40 27.47 -22.92
C PRO A 33 17.51 26.49 -22.14
N GLY A 34 16.28 26.23 -22.61
CA GLY A 34 15.29 25.40 -21.90
C GLY A 34 15.73 23.97 -21.54
N TRP A 35 16.74 23.42 -22.21
CA TRP A 35 17.29 22.10 -21.85
C TRP A 35 17.98 22.08 -20.48
N TRP A 36 18.43 23.22 -19.94
CA TRP A 36 18.95 23.32 -18.57
C TRP A 36 17.89 22.94 -17.51
N ASN A 37 16.61 23.11 -17.83
CA ASN A 37 15.52 22.69 -16.95
C ASN A 37 15.58 21.20 -16.65
N PHE A 38 16.19 20.37 -17.51
CA PHE A 38 16.30 18.92 -17.32
C PHE A 38 17.44 18.50 -16.37
N ALA A 39 18.29 19.42 -15.91
CA ALA A 39 19.39 19.08 -15.00
C ALA A 39 18.91 18.50 -13.65
N PRO A 40 17.87 19.04 -12.98
CA PRO A 40 17.35 18.46 -11.74
C PRO A 40 16.81 17.04 -11.91
N ILE A 41 16.08 16.73 -13.00
CA ILE A 41 15.56 15.38 -13.23
C ILE A 41 16.70 14.41 -13.53
N ALA A 42 17.68 14.78 -14.34
CA ALA A 42 18.88 13.98 -14.58
C ALA A 42 19.65 13.69 -13.27
N LEU A 43 19.83 14.71 -12.43
CA LEU A 43 20.46 14.58 -11.12
C LEU A 43 19.65 13.67 -10.18
N SER A 44 18.31 13.72 -10.23
CA SER A 44 17.46 12.86 -9.40
C SER A 44 17.67 11.37 -9.72
N TYR A 45 17.75 11.02 -11.01
CA TYR A 45 18.00 9.64 -11.42
C TYR A 45 19.44 9.21 -11.11
N LEU A 46 20.41 10.11 -11.28
CA LEU A 46 21.81 9.84 -10.89
C LEU A 46 21.93 9.53 -9.39
N ILE A 47 21.32 10.34 -8.53
CA ILE A 47 21.29 10.11 -7.08
C ILE A 47 20.66 8.75 -6.77
N LEU A 48 19.56 8.40 -7.45
CA LEU A 48 18.91 7.12 -7.25
C LEU A 48 19.82 5.95 -7.65
N VAL A 49 20.49 6.01 -8.80
CA VAL A 49 21.44 4.99 -9.26
C VAL A 49 22.62 4.85 -8.30
N VAL A 50 23.23 5.96 -7.87
CA VAL A 50 24.36 5.95 -6.92
C VAL A 50 23.91 5.36 -5.57
N ALA A 51 22.75 5.78 -5.08
CA ALA A 51 22.20 5.26 -3.83
C ALA A 51 21.87 3.76 -3.91
N HIS A 52 21.38 3.25 -5.05
CA HIS A 52 21.16 1.81 -5.23
C HIS A 52 22.47 1.03 -5.26
N ARG A 53 23.50 1.57 -5.91
CA ARG A 53 24.81 0.94 -6.02
C ARG A 53 25.54 0.83 -4.67
N TRP A 54 25.35 1.78 -3.75
CA TRP A 54 26.10 1.85 -2.49
C TRP A 54 25.26 1.55 -1.24
N GLY A 55 23.94 1.74 -1.29
CA GLY A 55 23.01 1.51 -0.17
C GLY A 55 22.37 0.13 -0.14
N GLY A 56 22.72 -0.73 -1.10
CA GLY A 56 22.02 -1.97 -1.44
C GLY A 56 20.64 -1.66 -2.01
N ALA A 57 20.34 -2.11 -3.23
CA ALA A 57 19.06 -1.88 -3.86
C ALA A 57 17.90 -2.21 -2.87
N PRO A 58 16.86 -1.36 -2.76
CA PRO A 58 15.57 -1.76 -2.16
C PRO A 58 15.05 -3.06 -2.79
N ASP A 59 15.50 -3.35 -4.02
CA ASP A 59 15.11 -4.45 -4.88
C ASP A 59 15.86 -5.76 -4.67
N SER A 60 16.78 -5.83 -3.69
CA SER A 60 17.43 -7.10 -3.34
C SER A 60 16.97 -7.53 -1.95
N PRO A 61 16.26 -8.67 -1.80
CA PRO A 61 15.98 -9.21 -0.48
C PRO A 61 17.32 -9.36 0.24
N ARG A 62 17.48 -8.67 1.37
CA ARG A 62 18.55 -9.04 2.31
C ARG A 62 18.20 -10.47 2.76
N ALA A 63 19.22 -11.32 2.95
CA ALA A 63 19.14 -12.75 3.29
C ALA A 63 17.74 -13.23 3.67
N ALA A 64 17.20 -14.21 2.92
CA ALA A 64 15.86 -14.74 3.09
C ALA A 64 15.52 -14.89 4.59
N ARG A 65 14.69 -13.97 5.10
CA ARG A 65 14.10 -14.11 6.43
C ARG A 65 13.12 -15.26 6.36
N GLU A 66 13.08 -16.09 7.40
CA GLU A 66 12.00 -17.06 7.53
C GLU A 66 10.65 -16.32 7.58
N PRO A 67 9.58 -16.88 6.98
CA PRO A 67 8.26 -16.27 7.05
C PRO A 67 7.83 -16.06 8.51
N VAL A 68 7.40 -14.85 8.83
CA VAL A 68 6.85 -14.55 10.16
C VAL A 68 5.39 -14.98 10.19
N GLU A 69 5.04 -15.89 11.10
CA GLU A 69 3.65 -16.29 11.31
C GLU A 69 2.91 -15.24 12.14
N VAL A 70 1.78 -14.77 11.62
CA VAL A 70 0.87 -13.82 12.29
C VAL A 70 -0.58 -14.27 12.11
N ASP A 71 -1.51 -13.76 12.88
CA ASP A 71 -2.92 -14.09 12.72
C ASP A 71 -3.52 -13.44 11.45
N PRO A 72 -4.59 -13.98 10.86
CA PRO A 72 -5.25 -13.33 9.73
C PRO A 72 -5.92 -11.99 10.15
N PRO A 73 -5.78 -10.91 9.38
CA PRO A 73 -6.29 -9.58 9.71
C PRO A 73 -7.79 -9.40 9.47
N VAL A 74 -8.51 -10.47 9.13
CA VAL A 74 -9.91 -10.44 8.66
C VAL A 74 -10.65 -11.68 9.18
N THR A 75 -11.98 -11.63 9.16
CA THR A 75 -12.86 -12.78 9.44
C THR A 75 -13.81 -13.04 8.27
N GLY A 76 -14.31 -14.27 8.16
CA GLY A 76 -15.24 -14.69 7.11
C GLY A 76 -14.53 -15.08 5.82
N ARG A 77 -15.28 -15.06 4.70
CA ARG A 77 -14.81 -15.50 3.38
C ARG A 77 -14.19 -14.35 2.57
N TRP A 78 -12.95 -14.55 2.14
CA TRP A 78 -12.15 -13.58 1.38
C TRP A 78 -11.46 -14.24 0.20
N LEU A 79 -11.06 -13.44 -0.79
CA LEU A 79 -10.32 -13.88 -1.97
C LEU A 79 -9.04 -13.06 -2.13
N ALA A 80 -7.92 -13.74 -2.41
CA ALA A 80 -6.65 -13.08 -2.70
C ALA A 80 -6.58 -12.63 -4.17
N LEU A 81 -6.17 -11.38 -4.40
CA LEU A 81 -6.02 -10.79 -5.74
C LEU A 81 -4.58 -10.80 -6.22
N ASN A 82 -3.70 -10.19 -5.41
CA ASN A 82 -2.26 -10.15 -5.62
C ASN A 82 -1.61 -10.81 -4.41
N SER A 83 -0.84 -11.88 -4.63
CA SER A 83 -0.29 -12.69 -3.57
C SER A 83 1.18 -13.01 -3.81
N PRO A 84 2.01 -13.01 -2.75
CA PRO A 84 3.40 -13.43 -2.86
C PRO A 84 3.55 -14.94 -3.07
N ALA A 85 2.48 -15.73 -2.90
CA ALA A 85 2.48 -17.16 -3.15
C ALA A 85 2.69 -17.52 -4.64
N ASP A 86 2.32 -16.62 -5.57
CA ASP A 86 2.48 -16.84 -7.01
C ASP A 86 3.65 -16.06 -7.62
N ARG A 87 3.97 -14.89 -7.07
CA ARG A 87 5.07 -14.06 -7.56
C ARG A 87 5.66 -13.22 -6.45
N THR A 88 6.99 -13.14 -6.40
CA THR A 88 7.71 -12.17 -5.57
C THR A 88 8.61 -11.30 -6.47
N PRO A 89 8.46 -9.97 -6.49
CA PRO A 89 7.50 -9.18 -5.72
C PRO A 89 6.05 -9.35 -6.22
N SER A 90 5.09 -9.44 -5.30
CA SER A 90 3.68 -9.71 -5.63
C SER A 90 3.03 -8.61 -6.47
N HIS A 91 3.45 -7.37 -6.28
CA HIS A 91 2.94 -6.19 -6.99
C HIS A 91 3.89 -5.71 -8.10
N GLY A 92 4.85 -6.54 -8.52
CA GLY A 92 5.83 -6.20 -9.55
C GLY A 92 6.90 -5.19 -9.13
N THR A 93 6.94 -4.81 -7.85
CA THR A 93 7.93 -3.88 -7.29
C THR A 93 8.29 -4.23 -5.84
N HIS A 94 9.54 -3.98 -5.47
CA HIS A 94 10.00 -4.05 -4.07
C HIS A 94 9.83 -2.71 -3.33
N ALA A 95 9.47 -1.65 -4.06
CA ALA A 95 9.24 -0.33 -3.48
C ALA A 95 8.12 -0.38 -2.43
N TYR A 96 8.15 0.54 -1.47
CA TYR A 96 7.15 0.66 -0.42
C TYR A 96 7.11 -0.50 0.58
N GLY A 97 8.14 -1.36 0.60
CA GLY A 97 8.17 -2.54 1.44
C GLY A 97 7.21 -3.64 1.02
N GLN A 98 6.65 -3.58 -0.20
CA GLN A 98 5.54 -4.43 -0.61
C GLN A 98 5.95 -5.73 -1.33
N THR A 99 7.22 -6.13 -1.24
CA THR A 99 7.76 -7.35 -1.87
C THR A 99 6.87 -8.58 -1.62
N TYR A 100 6.42 -8.74 -0.38
CA TYR A 100 5.57 -9.84 0.05
C TYR A 100 4.15 -9.36 0.42
N ALA A 101 3.69 -8.23 -0.11
CA ALA A 101 2.35 -7.74 0.20
C ALA A 101 1.27 -8.63 -0.40
N ILE A 102 0.10 -8.66 0.22
CA ILE A 102 -1.09 -9.34 -0.28
C ILE A 102 -2.26 -8.36 -0.38
N ASP A 103 -3.00 -8.44 -1.48
CA ASP A 103 -4.30 -7.79 -1.63
C ASP A 103 -5.40 -8.83 -1.45
N VAL A 104 -6.32 -8.57 -0.52
CA VAL A 104 -7.50 -9.42 -0.31
C VAL A 104 -8.78 -8.62 -0.37
N VAL A 105 -9.81 -9.22 -0.98
CA VAL A 105 -11.16 -8.66 -1.08
C VAL A 105 -12.15 -9.55 -0.35
N ALA A 106 -13.14 -8.95 0.29
CA ALA A 106 -14.23 -9.71 0.89
C ALA A 106 -15.13 -10.28 -0.21
N GLU A 107 -15.45 -11.56 -0.08
CA GLU A 107 -16.34 -12.26 -0.99
C GLU A 107 -17.28 -13.13 -0.14
N PRO A 108 -18.28 -12.53 0.54
CA PRO A 108 -19.13 -13.25 1.49
C PRO A 108 -19.93 -14.38 0.83
N GLU A 109 -20.31 -14.17 -0.43
CA GLU A 109 -20.92 -15.18 -1.30
C GLU A 109 -20.16 -15.18 -2.64
N PRO A 110 -20.11 -16.32 -3.36
CA PRO A 110 -19.55 -16.37 -4.70
C PRO A 110 -20.11 -15.26 -5.59
N ASP A 111 -19.24 -14.54 -6.30
CA ASP A 111 -19.59 -13.45 -7.23
C ASP A 111 -20.27 -12.22 -6.58
N ALA A 112 -20.28 -12.08 -5.26
CA ALA A 112 -20.82 -10.90 -4.57
C ALA A 112 -20.08 -9.60 -4.89
N ARG A 113 -18.81 -9.70 -5.30
CA ARG A 113 -17.98 -8.56 -5.67
C ARG A 113 -18.26 -8.12 -7.12
N PRO A 114 -18.56 -6.84 -7.38
CA PRO A 114 -18.71 -6.34 -8.74
C PRO A 114 -17.44 -6.55 -9.58
N GLY A 115 -17.57 -7.26 -10.71
CA GLY A 115 -16.47 -7.46 -11.65
C GLY A 115 -16.09 -6.22 -12.46
N PHE A 116 -14.93 -6.30 -13.11
CA PHE A 116 -14.44 -5.28 -14.05
C PHE A 116 -15.42 -5.07 -15.22
N ARG A 117 -15.47 -3.84 -15.75
CA ARG A 117 -16.32 -3.48 -16.90
C ARG A 117 -15.51 -2.81 -18.01
N MET A 118 -15.88 -3.06 -19.26
CA MET A 118 -15.18 -2.44 -20.39
C MET A 118 -15.46 -0.95 -20.52
N LEU A 119 -16.67 -0.47 -20.20
CA LEU A 119 -17.04 0.93 -20.42
C LEU A 119 -17.94 1.49 -19.33
N TRP A 120 -19.07 0.83 -19.05
CA TRP A 120 -20.09 1.35 -18.15
C TRP A 120 -20.46 0.33 -17.04
N PRO A 121 -20.75 0.79 -15.80
CA PRO A 121 -20.55 2.15 -15.28
C PRO A 121 -19.07 2.52 -15.26
N LEU A 122 -18.76 3.82 -15.45
CA LEU A 122 -17.38 4.33 -15.42
C LEU A 122 -16.72 4.07 -14.07
N ALA A 123 -17.47 4.26 -13.00
CA ALA A 123 -17.00 4.06 -11.64
C ALA A 123 -18.18 3.63 -10.76
N ARG A 124 -17.89 2.96 -9.65
CA ARG A 124 -18.89 2.61 -8.64
C ARG A 124 -18.55 3.29 -7.33
N ARG A 125 -19.56 3.50 -6.50
CA ARG A 125 -19.33 3.90 -5.11
C ARG A 125 -18.63 2.76 -4.37
N ALA A 126 -17.84 3.11 -3.36
CA ALA A 126 -17.09 2.11 -2.59
C ALA A 126 -18.03 1.16 -1.81
N ASP A 127 -19.18 1.65 -1.37
CA ASP A 127 -20.23 0.86 -0.70
C ASP A 127 -20.89 -0.21 -1.60
N ALA A 128 -20.60 -0.23 -2.90
CA ALA A 128 -21.01 -1.31 -3.80
C ALA A 128 -20.13 -2.58 -3.69
N PHE A 129 -19.01 -2.53 -2.97
CA PHE A 129 -18.08 -3.65 -2.82
C PHE A 129 -18.16 -4.20 -1.39
N PRO A 130 -18.30 -5.54 -1.21
CA PRO A 130 -18.43 -6.15 0.12
C PRO A 130 -17.28 -5.84 1.08
N ALA A 131 -16.07 -5.63 0.55
CA ALA A 131 -14.90 -5.32 1.36
C ALA A 131 -15.02 -3.95 2.05
N PHE A 132 -15.71 -2.98 1.45
CA PHE A 132 -15.79 -1.63 2.00
C PHE A 132 -16.56 -1.62 3.33
N GLY A 133 -15.89 -1.19 4.39
CA GLY A 133 -16.45 -1.17 5.74
C GLY A 133 -16.25 -2.46 6.53
N ALA A 134 -15.69 -3.52 5.94
CA ALA A 134 -15.37 -4.77 6.64
C ALA A 134 -14.35 -4.51 7.76
N PRO A 135 -14.50 -5.14 8.94
CA PRO A 135 -13.59 -4.95 10.06
C PRO A 135 -12.21 -5.52 9.77
N LEU A 136 -11.17 -4.82 10.24
CA LEU A 136 -9.77 -5.24 10.14
C LEU A 136 -9.18 -5.37 11.53
N LEU A 137 -8.51 -6.49 11.78
CA LEU A 137 -8.04 -6.92 13.09
C LEU A 137 -6.52 -6.87 13.19
N ALA A 138 -6.00 -6.66 14.40
CA ALA A 138 -4.59 -6.77 14.68
C ALA A 138 -4.11 -8.21 14.52
N VAL A 139 -3.06 -8.41 13.71
CA VAL A 139 -2.46 -9.72 13.43
C VAL A 139 -1.58 -10.28 14.55
N ALA A 140 -1.22 -9.46 15.54
CA ALA A 140 -0.53 -9.90 16.76
C ALA A 140 -0.67 -8.84 17.85
N ASP A 141 -0.18 -9.15 19.04
CA ASP A 141 0.10 -8.14 20.08
C ASP A 141 1.15 -7.16 19.54
N ALA A 142 0.86 -5.87 19.64
CA ALA A 142 1.68 -4.85 18.97
C ALA A 142 1.55 -3.46 19.58
N THR A 143 2.44 -2.56 19.16
CA THR A 143 2.30 -1.12 19.40
C THR A 143 1.98 -0.40 18.08
N VAL A 144 0.99 0.49 18.08
CA VAL A 144 0.68 1.33 16.93
C VAL A 144 1.74 2.41 16.79
N VAL A 145 2.55 2.35 15.72
CA VAL A 145 3.61 3.34 15.46
C VAL A 145 3.23 4.37 14.40
N ARG A 146 2.16 4.10 13.63
CA ARG A 146 1.59 5.05 12.67
C ARG A 146 0.09 4.88 12.58
N ALA A 147 -0.65 5.98 12.56
CA ALA A 147 -2.10 5.99 12.33
C ALA A 147 -2.50 7.20 11.47
N VAL A 148 -3.04 6.95 10.28
CA VAL A 148 -3.48 8.00 9.34
C VAL A 148 -4.91 7.70 8.89
N ASP A 149 -5.82 8.66 9.07
CA ASP A 149 -7.27 8.44 8.85
C ASP A 149 -8.02 9.63 8.19
N SER A 150 -7.28 10.55 7.58
CA SER A 150 -7.85 11.81 7.07
C SER A 150 -8.17 11.80 5.58
N GLN A 151 -7.63 10.87 4.80
CA GLN A 151 -7.77 10.83 3.35
C GLN A 151 -9.15 10.32 2.94
N ARG A 152 -9.73 10.91 1.90
CA ARG A 152 -11.05 10.50 1.38
C ARG A 152 -10.94 9.20 0.60
N ASP A 153 -11.90 8.31 0.85
CA ASP A 153 -12.21 7.22 -0.07
C ASP A 153 -12.76 7.80 -1.39
N HIS A 154 -12.43 7.16 -2.50
CA HIS A 154 -12.86 7.58 -3.84
C HIS A 154 -13.75 6.51 -4.50
N LEU A 155 -14.29 6.83 -5.67
CA LEU A 155 -15.02 5.86 -6.49
C LEU A 155 -14.07 4.77 -7.02
N SER A 156 -14.62 3.61 -7.38
CA SER A 156 -13.84 2.54 -7.99
C SER A 156 -13.33 2.90 -9.38
N ARG A 157 -12.24 2.27 -9.78
CA ARG A 157 -11.60 2.35 -11.10
C ARG A 157 -11.64 0.98 -11.79
N THR A 158 -12.74 0.27 -11.58
CA THR A 158 -13.02 -1.07 -12.11
C THR A 158 -13.66 -1.01 -13.51
N SER A 159 -13.29 0.00 -14.30
CA SER A 159 -13.65 0.12 -15.71
C SER A 159 -12.42 0.48 -16.53
N LEU A 160 -12.40 0.17 -17.83
CA LEU A 160 -11.25 0.52 -18.67
C LEU A 160 -10.97 2.04 -18.68
N PRO A 161 -11.96 2.95 -18.86
CA PRO A 161 -11.69 4.39 -18.80
C PRO A 161 -11.15 4.84 -17.44
N ALA A 162 -11.71 4.33 -16.34
CA ALA A 162 -11.27 4.73 -15.00
C ALA A 162 -9.89 4.14 -14.63
N LEU A 163 -9.57 2.95 -15.11
CA LEU A 163 -8.23 2.36 -14.99
C LEU A 163 -7.20 3.15 -15.80
N LEU A 164 -7.54 3.56 -17.03
CA LEU A 164 -6.66 4.41 -17.84
C LEU A 164 -6.41 5.76 -17.15
N TYR A 165 -7.44 6.37 -16.57
CA TYR A 165 -7.30 7.59 -15.77
C TYR A 165 -6.34 7.38 -14.58
N LEU A 166 -6.46 6.26 -13.87
CA LEU A 166 -5.54 5.90 -12.79
C LEU A 166 -4.09 5.84 -13.28
N MET A 167 -3.86 5.07 -14.34
CA MET A 167 -2.53 4.73 -14.84
C MET A 167 -1.82 5.92 -15.49
N THR A 168 -2.57 6.77 -16.19
CA THR A 168 -1.98 7.88 -16.98
C THR A 168 -1.89 9.19 -16.23
N ILE A 169 -2.78 9.45 -15.26
CA ILE A 169 -2.88 10.74 -14.59
C ILE A 169 -2.62 10.61 -13.09
N GLU A 170 -3.40 9.81 -12.37
CA GLU A 170 -3.35 9.82 -10.90
C GLU A 170 -2.10 9.15 -10.32
N ALA A 171 -1.67 8.01 -10.88
CA ALA A 171 -0.57 7.21 -10.32
C ALA A 171 0.73 8.02 -10.23
N SER A 172 1.11 8.68 -11.33
CA SER A 172 2.32 9.52 -11.40
C SER A 172 2.27 10.69 -10.41
N VAL A 173 1.12 11.35 -10.28
CA VAL A 173 0.93 12.48 -9.35
C VAL A 173 1.05 12.01 -7.89
N ARG A 174 0.44 10.87 -7.56
CA ARG A 174 0.47 10.31 -6.19
C ARG A 174 1.86 9.86 -5.80
N ASP A 175 2.59 9.23 -6.72
CA ASP A 175 3.97 8.78 -6.48
C ASP A 175 4.89 9.97 -6.15
N LEU A 176 4.77 11.05 -6.94
CA LEU A 176 5.49 12.29 -6.73
C LEU A 176 5.12 12.98 -5.41
N ALA A 177 3.83 12.95 -5.07
CA ALA A 177 3.31 13.55 -3.83
C ALA A 177 3.69 12.75 -2.57
N GLY A 178 4.22 11.53 -2.73
CA GLY A 178 4.82 10.70 -1.68
C GLY A 178 3.96 9.55 -1.19
N VAL A 179 4.61 8.60 -0.50
CA VAL A 179 4.07 7.28 -0.11
C VAL A 179 2.70 7.32 0.56
N ARG A 180 2.41 8.39 1.33
CA ARG A 180 1.10 8.54 1.99
C ARG A 180 -0.08 8.52 1.01
N TRP A 181 0.10 9.02 -0.21
CA TRP A 181 -0.96 9.09 -1.22
C TRP A 181 -1.11 7.80 -2.03
N ILE A 182 -0.10 6.93 -1.95
CA ILE A 182 -0.14 5.57 -2.48
C ILE A 182 -0.86 4.68 -1.46
N VAL A 183 -0.36 4.64 -0.23
CA VAL A 183 -0.87 3.80 0.86
C VAL A 183 -2.26 4.25 1.35
N GLY A 184 -2.58 5.55 1.28
CA GLY A 184 -3.85 6.08 1.77
C GLY A 184 -3.91 6.20 3.30
N ASN A 185 -5.10 6.05 3.87
CA ASN A 185 -5.26 5.86 5.31
C ASN A 185 -4.66 4.50 5.69
N HIS A 186 -3.94 4.46 6.80
CA HIS A 186 -3.21 3.26 7.18
C HIS A 186 -2.88 3.21 8.67
N VAL A 187 -2.60 1.98 9.12
CA VAL A 187 -2.01 1.69 10.42
C VAL A 187 -0.71 0.95 10.19
N VAL A 188 0.35 1.35 10.90
CA VAL A 188 1.57 0.54 11.04
C VAL A 188 1.67 0.07 12.49
N LEU A 189 1.81 -1.24 12.66
CA LEU A 189 2.04 -1.89 13.94
C LEU A 189 3.51 -2.31 14.04
N ASP A 190 4.13 -2.07 15.19
CA ASP A 190 5.38 -2.69 15.60
C ASP A 190 5.07 -3.98 16.37
N LEU A 191 5.44 -5.11 15.77
CA LEU A 191 5.21 -6.46 16.30
C LEU A 191 6.36 -6.92 17.21
N GLY A 192 7.43 -6.12 17.35
CA GLY A 192 8.68 -6.54 17.94
C GLY A 192 9.68 -7.09 16.90
N ASP A 193 10.91 -7.35 17.36
CA ASP A 193 12.01 -7.98 16.59
C ASP A 193 12.32 -7.33 15.21
N GLY A 194 11.99 -6.05 15.08
CA GLY A 194 12.17 -5.29 13.84
C GLY A 194 11.23 -5.72 12.71
N THR A 195 10.03 -6.21 13.06
CA THR A 195 8.96 -6.55 12.11
C THR A 195 7.76 -5.64 12.31
N TYR A 196 7.28 -5.06 11.21
CA TYR A 196 6.20 -4.10 11.23
C TYR A 196 5.08 -4.52 10.28
N ALA A 197 3.83 -4.49 10.71
CA ALA A 197 2.68 -4.76 9.86
C ALA A 197 2.06 -3.47 9.34
N LEU A 198 1.83 -3.36 8.03
CA LEU A 198 1.11 -2.26 7.41
C LEU A 198 -0.26 -2.74 6.90
N TYR A 199 -1.30 -1.98 7.25
CA TYR A 199 -2.65 -2.10 6.71
C TYR A 199 -2.94 -0.83 5.95
N ALA A 200 -3.12 -0.93 4.64
CA ALA A 200 -3.32 0.22 3.76
C ALA A 200 -4.76 0.36 3.30
N HIS A 201 -5.04 1.47 2.62
CA HIS A 201 -6.32 1.76 1.96
C HIS A 201 -7.52 1.81 2.91
N LEU A 202 -7.29 2.14 4.18
CA LEU A 202 -8.33 2.12 5.22
C LEU A 202 -9.43 3.16 4.96
N ARG A 203 -10.63 2.88 5.47
CA ARG A 203 -11.78 3.77 5.32
C ARG A 203 -11.58 5.02 6.16
N ARG A 204 -11.87 6.18 5.60
CA ARG A 204 -11.77 7.45 6.31
C ARG A 204 -12.62 7.48 7.58
N GLY A 205 -12.03 7.99 8.67
CA GLY A 205 -12.67 8.13 9.97
C GLY A 205 -13.02 6.80 10.63
N SER A 206 -12.35 5.70 10.26
CA SER A 206 -12.67 4.36 10.78
C SER A 206 -11.67 3.82 11.80
N LEU A 207 -10.53 4.48 11.99
CA LEU A 207 -9.53 4.00 12.95
C LEU A 207 -10.10 4.08 14.36
N THR A 208 -9.90 3.00 15.11
CA THR A 208 -10.27 2.86 16.53
C THR A 208 -9.06 2.97 17.46
N VAL A 209 -7.88 3.18 16.88
CA VAL A 209 -6.58 3.26 17.55
C VAL A 209 -5.83 4.53 17.13
N ARG A 210 -4.83 4.90 17.92
CA ARG A 210 -3.93 6.05 17.71
C ARG A 210 -2.48 5.64 17.87
N GLU A 211 -1.57 6.48 17.35
CA GLU A 211 -0.13 6.30 17.57
C GLU A 211 0.18 6.23 19.08
N GLY A 212 0.93 5.21 19.49
CA GLY A 212 1.28 4.92 20.88
C GLY A 212 0.41 3.85 21.56
N ASP A 213 -0.76 3.52 21.00
CA ASP A 213 -1.65 2.51 21.58
C ASP A 213 -1.01 1.11 21.53
N ARG A 214 -1.23 0.31 22.57
CA ARG A 214 -0.97 -1.13 22.54
C ARG A 214 -2.24 -1.85 22.12
N VAL A 215 -2.09 -2.85 21.27
CA VAL A 215 -3.20 -3.68 20.77
C VAL A 215 -2.88 -5.14 21.01
N THR A 216 -3.91 -5.96 21.19
CA THR A 216 -3.77 -7.41 21.26
C THR A 216 -4.16 -8.07 19.95
N ALA A 217 -3.65 -9.27 19.66
CA ALA A 217 -4.08 -10.06 18.51
C ALA A 217 -5.62 -10.17 18.45
N GLY A 218 -6.19 -10.03 17.25
CA GLY A 218 -7.64 -10.04 17.02
C GLY A 218 -8.37 -8.74 17.38
N GLN A 219 -7.71 -7.75 17.99
CA GLN A 219 -8.35 -6.47 18.33
C GLN A 219 -8.74 -5.70 17.05
N PRO A 220 -9.97 -5.15 16.95
CA PRO A 220 -10.34 -4.26 15.86
C PRO A 220 -9.43 -3.04 15.79
N LEU A 221 -8.95 -2.70 14.58
CA LEU A 221 -8.10 -1.55 14.31
C LEU A 221 -8.83 -0.47 13.53
N ALA A 222 -9.45 -0.88 12.43
CA ALA A 222 -10.06 0.01 11.44
C ALA A 222 -11.07 -0.76 10.59
N ARG A 223 -11.59 -0.10 9.55
CA ARG A 223 -12.39 -0.74 8.50
C ARG A 223 -11.68 -0.65 7.15
N CYS A 224 -11.85 -1.68 6.34
CA CYS A 224 -11.38 -1.69 4.95
C CYS A 224 -12.05 -0.55 4.16
N GLY A 225 -11.25 0.16 3.36
CA GLY A 225 -11.67 1.36 2.66
C GLY A 225 -11.30 1.33 1.18
N ASN A 226 -11.18 2.52 0.61
CA ASN A 226 -10.80 2.75 -0.77
C ASN A 226 -10.05 4.08 -0.90
N SER A 227 -9.11 4.32 0.03
CA SER A 227 -8.26 5.51 0.05
C SER A 227 -6.87 5.20 -0.53
N GLY A 228 -6.15 6.23 -0.98
CA GLY A 228 -4.83 6.04 -1.61
C GLY A 228 -4.94 5.68 -3.09
N ASN A 229 -4.06 4.79 -3.55
CA ASN A 229 -3.93 4.38 -4.94
C ASN A 229 -4.52 2.98 -5.18
N THR A 230 -5.85 2.86 -5.14
CA THR A 230 -6.55 1.59 -5.34
C THR A 230 -7.44 1.59 -6.57
N THR A 231 -7.75 0.42 -7.11
CA THR A 231 -8.79 0.27 -8.13
C THR A 231 -10.17 0.03 -7.52
N GLU A 232 -10.24 -0.55 -6.34
CA GLU A 232 -11.48 -0.87 -5.63
C GLU A 232 -11.20 -1.16 -4.15
N PRO A 233 -12.25 -1.22 -3.29
CA PRO A 233 -12.08 -1.54 -1.89
C PRO A 233 -11.46 -2.93 -1.67
N HIS A 234 -10.31 -2.96 -0.99
CA HIS A 234 -9.58 -4.17 -0.61
C HIS A 234 -8.69 -3.87 0.60
N LEU A 235 -8.26 -4.92 1.29
CA LEU A 235 -7.16 -4.81 2.24
C LEU A 235 -5.85 -5.11 1.51
N HIS A 236 -4.96 -4.13 1.49
CA HIS A 236 -3.53 -4.36 1.23
C HIS A 236 -2.82 -4.55 2.57
N PHE A 237 -2.20 -5.72 2.74
CA PHE A 237 -1.47 -6.10 3.95
C PHE A 237 -0.04 -6.49 3.61
N GLN A 238 0.92 -6.09 4.45
CA GLN A 238 2.31 -6.51 4.31
C GLN A 238 3.06 -6.47 5.64
N LEU A 239 4.11 -7.28 5.76
CA LEU A 239 5.13 -7.12 6.78
C LEU A 239 6.37 -6.42 6.22
N MET A 240 7.05 -5.64 7.05
CA MET A 240 8.18 -4.79 6.71
C MET A 240 9.30 -4.87 7.76
N ASP A 241 10.54 -4.61 7.37
CA ASP A 241 11.71 -4.55 8.27
C ASP A 241 11.92 -3.18 8.95
N GLY A 242 10.96 -2.26 8.80
CA GLY A 242 10.99 -0.93 9.38
C GLY A 242 9.61 -0.25 9.31
N PRO A 243 9.40 0.81 10.11
CA PRO A 243 8.08 1.45 10.24
C PRO A 243 7.72 2.38 9.07
N ASP A 244 8.69 2.74 8.23
CA ASP A 244 8.49 3.68 7.12
C ASP A 244 8.47 2.94 5.78
N PRO A 245 7.29 2.77 5.13
CA PRO A 245 7.19 2.06 3.87
C PRO A 245 8.10 2.65 2.80
N ASP A 246 8.41 3.95 2.81
CA ASP A 246 9.27 4.58 1.80
C ASP A 246 10.72 4.06 1.81
N THR A 247 11.15 3.43 2.92
CA THR A 247 12.52 2.97 3.11
C THR A 247 12.64 1.52 3.58
N ALA A 248 11.55 0.93 4.05
CA ALA A 248 11.50 -0.44 4.51
C ALA A 248 11.51 -1.43 3.35
N ARG A 249 11.89 -2.66 3.64
CA ARG A 249 11.86 -3.82 2.75
C ARG A 249 10.79 -4.78 3.23
N GLY A 250 10.16 -5.48 2.28
CA GLY A 250 9.16 -6.49 2.62
C GLY A 250 9.76 -7.67 3.37
N VAL A 251 9.02 -8.15 4.37
CA VAL A 251 9.32 -9.35 5.15
C VAL A 251 8.29 -10.42 4.77
N PRO A 252 8.69 -11.66 4.48
CA PRO A 252 7.75 -12.73 4.18
C PRO A 252 6.91 -13.06 5.42
N PHE A 253 5.66 -13.43 5.21
CA PHE A 253 4.75 -13.79 6.29
C PHE A 253 3.94 -15.03 5.94
N THR A 254 3.27 -15.61 6.93
CA THR A 254 2.22 -16.61 6.75
C THR A 254 1.09 -16.33 7.74
N TRP A 255 -0.16 -16.55 7.34
CA TRP A 255 -1.29 -16.44 8.28
C TRP A 255 -1.52 -17.76 9.01
N ARG A 256 -1.63 -17.70 10.34
CA ARG A 256 -1.90 -18.86 11.19
C ARG A 256 -3.14 -19.60 10.71
N GLY A 257 -2.99 -20.89 10.42
CA GLY A 257 -4.07 -21.77 9.97
C GLY A 257 -4.55 -21.56 8.52
N ILE A 258 -4.09 -20.53 7.82
CA ILE A 258 -4.50 -20.20 6.44
C ILE A 258 -3.34 -20.33 5.45
N GLY A 259 -2.11 -20.05 5.89
CA GLY A 259 -0.96 -19.94 4.99
C GLY A 259 -0.92 -18.59 4.27
N VAL A 260 -0.48 -18.62 3.02
CA VAL A 260 -0.53 -17.47 2.10
C VAL A 260 -1.37 -17.87 0.89
N PRO A 261 -2.65 -17.43 0.81
CA PRO A 261 -3.53 -17.81 -0.29
C PRO A 261 -2.97 -17.36 -1.64
N ARG A 262 -3.09 -18.18 -2.68
CA ARG A 262 -2.73 -17.84 -4.06
C ARG A 262 -3.73 -16.88 -4.69
N ASN A 263 -3.33 -16.23 -5.78
CA ASN A 263 -4.20 -15.40 -6.60
C ASN A 263 -5.45 -16.17 -7.01
N ARG A 264 -6.61 -15.56 -6.76
CA ARG A 264 -7.95 -16.10 -6.98
C ARG A 264 -8.32 -17.26 -6.05
N GLU A 265 -7.48 -17.61 -5.09
CA GLU A 265 -7.83 -18.54 -4.02
C GLU A 265 -8.75 -17.85 -3.03
N THR A 266 -9.85 -18.53 -2.71
CA THR A 266 -10.73 -18.14 -1.60
C THR A 266 -10.23 -18.80 -0.34
N PHE A 267 -10.22 -18.07 0.76
CA PHE A 267 -9.96 -18.60 2.10
C PHE A 267 -11.05 -18.13 3.08
N GLU A 268 -11.23 -18.89 4.14
CA GLU A 268 -12.22 -18.61 5.18
C GLU A 268 -11.54 -18.55 6.54
N VAL A 269 -11.76 -17.46 7.26
CA VAL A 269 -11.26 -17.27 8.62
C VAL A 269 -12.42 -17.39 9.60
N PRO A 270 -12.34 -18.25 10.62
CA PRO A 270 -13.41 -18.41 11.59
C PRO A 270 -13.84 -17.07 12.20
N THR A 271 -15.15 -16.82 12.22
CA THR A 271 -15.71 -15.71 12.99
C THR A 271 -15.73 -16.14 14.45
N THR A 272 -15.31 -15.28 15.39
CA THR A 272 -15.20 -15.60 16.83
C THR A 272 -16.53 -16.01 17.50
N THR A 273 -17.65 -16.04 16.76
CA THR A 273 -18.99 -16.40 17.24
C THR A 273 -19.29 -17.90 17.28
N SER A 274 -18.34 -18.78 16.96
CA SER A 274 -18.54 -20.24 17.03
C SER A 274 -17.59 -20.94 18.01
N GLN A 275 -17.61 -20.52 19.28
CA GLN A 275 -17.35 -21.48 20.36
C GLN A 275 -18.71 -22.04 20.82
N PRO A 276 -19.03 -23.32 20.54
CA PRO A 276 -20.13 -23.97 21.24
C PRO A 276 -19.76 -24.07 22.72
N ALA A 277 -20.70 -23.66 23.57
CA ALA A 277 -20.68 -23.92 25.01
C ALA A 277 -20.73 -25.41 25.32
#